data_AF-A0A959X3H5-F1
#
_entry.id   AF-A0A959X3H5-F1
#
_cell.length_a   1.000
_cell.length_b   1.000
_cell.length_c   1.000
_cell.angle_alpha   90.00
_cell.angle_beta   90.00
_cell.angle_gamma   90.00
#
_symmetry.space_group_name_H-M   'P 1'
#
loop_
_entity.id
_entity.type
_entity.pdbx_description
1 polymer ?
#
loop_
_entity_poly.entity_id
_entity_poly.type
_entity_poly.pdbx_seq_one_letter_code
_entity_poly.pdbx_strand_id
1 'polypeptide(L)'
;GGVAVIKAGAATEAELKERKHRIEDAVRNAKAAVEEGIVPGGGVALLQASKAAVIEGLSGDEAIGAQIVLTASSAPLKQIAGNAGLEGGVVAEKVGNLPAGEGLNAATGEYVNMVEAGIIDPAKVTRSALQNAASIAALFLTTEAVIADKPEKAAPMPGGDDMGGMGGMGGF
;
A
#
# COMPACT_ATOMS: atom_id res chain seq x y z
N GLY A 1 26.10 -15.16 16.52
CA GLY A 1 25.59 -14.24 15.49
C GLY A 1 26.50 -13.04 15.43
N GLY A 2 26.93 -12.63 14.23
CA GLY A 2 27.70 -11.41 14.01
C GLY A 2 26.78 -10.22 13.69
N VAL A 3 27.21 -9.01 14.01
CA VAL A 3 26.50 -7.78 13.65
C VAL A 3 27.14 -7.18 12.41
N ALA A 4 26.37 -7.00 11.34
CA ALA A 4 26.81 -6.27 10.14
C ALA A 4 26.31 -4.82 10.22
N VAL A 5 27.19 -3.87 9.90
CA VAL A 5 26.88 -2.43 9.94
C VAL A 5 26.94 -1.86 8.52
N ILE A 6 25.84 -1.26 8.06
CA ILE A 6 25.76 -0.56 6.78
C ILE A 6 25.86 0.93 7.05
N LYS A 7 26.85 1.60 6.45
CA LYS A 7 27.06 3.05 6.57
C LYS A 7 26.55 3.74 5.30
N ALA A 8 25.63 4.68 5.44
CA ALA A 8 25.12 5.51 4.34
C ALA A 8 25.65 6.94 4.47
N GLY A 9 25.95 7.58 3.33
CA GLY A 9 26.40 8.97 3.25
C GLY A 9 25.72 9.71 2.10
N ALA A 10 25.55 11.02 2.22
CA ALA A 10 24.99 11.91 1.20
C ALA A 10 25.51 13.35 1.39
N ALA A 11 25.26 14.21 0.40
CA ALA A 11 25.73 15.61 0.41
C ALA A 11 24.88 16.51 1.33
N THR A 12 23.59 16.20 1.48
CA THR A 12 22.67 16.92 2.37
C THR A 12 22.00 16.00 3.38
N GLU A 13 21.46 16.54 4.48
CA GLU A 13 20.73 15.75 5.48
C GLU A 13 19.46 15.11 4.91
N ALA A 14 18.77 15.80 3.98
CA ALA A 14 17.56 15.30 3.35
C ALA A 14 17.86 14.05 2.51
N GLU A 15 18.90 14.10 1.68
CA GLU A 15 19.36 12.95 0.89
C GLU A 15 19.90 11.82 1.78
N LEU A 16 20.55 12.16 2.90
CA LEU A 16 21.04 11.16 3.84
C LEU A 16 19.87 10.37 4.45
N LYS A 17 18.81 11.07 4.86
CA LYS A 17 17.58 10.44 5.40
C LYS A 17 16.90 9.57 4.35
N GLU A 18 16.74 10.07 3.14
CA GLU A 18 16.16 9.32 2.03
C GLU A 18 16.96 8.04 1.75
N ARG A 19 18.28 8.17 1.58
CA ARG A 19 19.16 7.03 1.26
C ARG A 19 19.19 6.01 2.39
N LYS A 20 19.17 6.47 3.65
CA LYS A 20 19.08 5.59 4.82
C LYS A 20 17.77 4.79 4.79
N HIS A 21 16.62 5.43 4.63
CA HIS A 21 15.32 4.74 4.58
C HIS A 21 15.28 3.74 3.42
N ARG A 22 15.78 4.13 2.24
CA ARG A 22 15.85 3.24 1.07
C ARG A 22 16.69 1.98 1.34
N ILE A 23 17.82 2.12 2.03
CA ILE A 23 18.67 0.99 2.41
C ILE A 23 17.97 0.11 3.45
N GLU A 24 17.35 0.70 4.46
CA GLU A 24 16.62 -0.04 5.50
C GLU A 24 15.47 -0.87 4.90
N ASP A 25 14.72 -0.28 3.97
CA ASP A 25 13.63 -0.95 3.26
C ASP A 25 14.15 -2.09 2.37
N ALA A 26 15.22 -1.84 1.60
CA ALA A 26 15.84 -2.87 0.77
C ALA A 26 16.31 -4.08 1.58
N VAL A 27 16.94 -3.84 2.73
CA VAL A 27 17.41 -4.92 3.64
C VAL A 27 16.23 -5.70 4.22
N ARG A 28 15.16 -5.02 4.63
CA ARG A 28 13.95 -5.68 5.15
C ARG A 28 13.26 -6.52 4.09
N ASN A 29 13.13 -5.99 2.87
CA ASN A 29 12.54 -6.71 1.74
C ASN A 29 13.36 -7.94 1.36
N ALA A 30 14.69 -7.83 1.30
CA ALA A 30 15.57 -8.96 1.03
C ALA A 30 15.44 -10.06 2.10
N LYS A 31 15.38 -9.68 3.38
CA LYS A 31 15.13 -10.64 4.48
C LYS A 31 13.78 -11.33 4.35
N ALA A 32 12.71 -10.57 4.09
CA ALA A 32 11.37 -11.11 3.89
C ALA A 32 11.30 -12.07 2.69
N ALA A 33 12.01 -11.75 1.61
CA ALA A 33 12.10 -12.60 0.42
C ALA A 33 12.84 -13.92 0.70
N VAL A 34 13.88 -13.89 1.54
CA VAL A 34 14.58 -15.11 1.98
C VAL A 34 13.69 -15.98 2.87
N GLU A 35 12.83 -15.38 3.70
CA GLU A 35 11.97 -16.11 4.64
C GLU A 35 10.77 -16.81 3.96
N GLU A 36 10.05 -16.11 3.09
CA GLU A 36 8.78 -16.61 2.50
C GLU A 36 8.79 -16.65 0.96
N GLY A 37 9.91 -16.34 0.31
CA GLY A 37 10.02 -16.30 -1.14
C GLY A 37 9.50 -15.01 -1.77
N ILE A 38 9.43 -15.02 -3.10
CA ILE A 38 9.04 -13.88 -3.93
C ILE A 38 7.82 -14.22 -4.78
N VAL A 39 7.07 -13.19 -5.14
CA VAL A 39 5.89 -13.26 -6.01
C VAL A 39 5.95 -12.14 -7.07
N PRO A 40 5.20 -12.28 -8.17
CA PRO A 40 5.00 -11.20 -9.15
C PRO A 40 4.52 -9.91 -8.49
N GLY A 41 5.29 -8.84 -8.63
CA GLY A 41 5.00 -7.56 -7.97
C GLY A 41 3.90 -6.75 -8.65
N GLY A 42 3.78 -5.48 -8.27
CA GLY A 42 2.88 -4.53 -8.95
C GLY A 42 1.39 -4.83 -8.77
N GLY A 43 1.02 -5.56 -7.73
CA GLY A 43 -0.37 -5.98 -7.47
C GLY A 43 -0.83 -7.16 -8.33
N VAL A 44 0.03 -7.72 -9.18
CA VAL A 44 -0.29 -8.85 -10.07
C VAL A 44 -0.59 -10.12 -9.27
N ALA A 45 0.28 -10.47 -8.32
CA ALA A 45 0.10 -11.66 -7.50
C ALA A 45 -1.24 -11.65 -6.75
N LEU A 46 -1.61 -10.51 -6.15
CA LEU A 46 -2.86 -10.39 -5.39
C LEU A 46 -4.09 -10.54 -6.30
N LEU A 47 -4.10 -9.87 -7.46
CA LEU A 47 -5.18 -9.98 -8.43
C LEU A 47 -5.33 -11.42 -8.95
N GLN A 48 -4.25 -12.02 -9.44
CA GLN A 48 -4.32 -13.35 -10.04
C GLN A 48 -4.64 -14.43 -9.00
N ALA A 49 -4.11 -14.32 -7.78
CA ALA A 49 -4.48 -15.21 -6.68
C ALA A 49 -5.98 -15.08 -6.35
N SER A 50 -6.55 -13.87 -6.35
CA SER A 50 -7.98 -13.67 -6.10
C SER A 50 -8.86 -14.33 -7.16
N LYS A 51 -8.45 -14.34 -8.43
CA LYS A 51 -9.19 -15.02 -9.51
C LYS A 51 -9.10 -16.55 -9.41
N ALA A 52 -7.96 -17.06 -8.93
CA ALA A 52 -7.75 -18.49 -8.76
C ALA A 52 -8.31 -19.04 -7.43
N ALA A 53 -8.73 -18.16 -6.51
CA ALA A 53 -9.23 -18.55 -5.20
C ALA A 53 -10.58 -19.28 -5.32
N VAL A 54 -10.63 -20.50 -4.79
CA VAL A 54 -11.88 -21.26 -4.60
C VAL A 54 -12.25 -21.16 -3.12
N ILE A 55 -13.38 -20.50 -2.83
CA ILE A 55 -13.87 -20.32 -1.46
C ILE A 55 -15.20 -21.07 -1.34
N GLU A 56 -15.18 -22.21 -0.65
CA GLU A 56 -16.34 -23.07 -0.47
C GLU A 56 -17.02 -22.84 0.88
N GLY A 57 -18.30 -23.19 0.98
CA GLY A 57 -19.02 -23.22 2.25
C GLY A 57 -19.51 -21.87 2.77
N LEU A 58 -19.35 -20.78 2.03
CA LEU A 58 -19.89 -19.47 2.40
C LEU A 58 -21.29 -19.26 1.83
N SER A 59 -22.15 -18.58 2.59
CA SER A 59 -23.50 -18.22 2.16
C SER A 59 -23.93 -16.87 2.74
N GLY A 60 -24.96 -16.24 2.14
CA GLY A 60 -25.49 -14.97 2.60
C GLY A 60 -24.41 -13.89 2.74
N ASP A 61 -24.36 -13.25 3.91
CA ASP A 61 -23.45 -12.14 4.20
C ASP A 61 -21.97 -12.54 4.15
N GLU A 62 -21.63 -13.79 4.48
CA GLU A 62 -20.25 -14.28 4.40
C GLU A 62 -19.76 -14.34 2.95
N ALA A 63 -20.62 -14.78 2.03
CA ALA A 63 -20.31 -14.82 0.60
C ALA A 63 -20.12 -13.39 0.04
N ILE A 64 -20.92 -12.44 0.50
CA ILE A 64 -20.77 -11.01 0.16
C ILE A 64 -19.43 -10.49 0.69
N GLY A 65 -19.08 -10.79 1.94
CA GLY A 65 -17.81 -10.42 2.55
C GLY A 65 -16.60 -10.94 1.76
N ALA A 66 -16.63 -12.22 1.36
CA ALA A 66 -15.60 -12.79 0.50
C ALA A 66 -15.51 -12.07 -0.85
N GLN A 67 -16.65 -11.77 -1.49
CA GLN A 67 -16.68 -11.04 -2.75
C GLN A 67 -16.06 -9.63 -2.63
N ILE A 68 -16.25 -8.95 -1.51
CA ILE A 68 -15.61 -7.66 -1.23
C ILE A 68 -14.08 -7.79 -1.24
N VAL A 69 -13.53 -8.79 -0.54
CA VAL A 69 -12.07 -9.02 -0.48
C VAL A 69 -11.50 -9.37 -1.86
N LEU A 70 -12.18 -10.25 -2.61
CA LEU A 70 -11.77 -10.62 -3.97
C LEU A 70 -11.79 -9.41 -4.91
N THR A 71 -12.80 -8.56 -4.79
CA THR A 71 -12.90 -7.34 -5.61
C THR A 71 -11.81 -6.32 -5.24
N ALA A 72 -11.57 -6.13 -3.94
CA ALA A 72 -10.56 -5.21 -3.41
C ALA A 72 -9.13 -5.62 -3.78
N SER A 73 -8.89 -6.92 -4.03
CA SER A 73 -7.60 -7.45 -4.48
C SER A 73 -7.11 -6.85 -5.80
N SER A 74 -8.01 -6.30 -6.62
CA SER A 74 -7.66 -5.58 -7.85
C SER A 74 -7.21 -4.12 -7.63
N ALA A 75 -7.48 -3.54 -6.46
CA ALA A 75 -7.27 -2.12 -6.21
C ALA A 75 -5.79 -1.67 -6.29
N PRO A 76 -4.79 -2.42 -5.78
CA PRO A 76 -3.39 -2.00 -5.86
C PRO A 76 -2.90 -1.86 -7.30
N LEU A 77 -3.20 -2.83 -8.17
CA LEU A 77 -2.84 -2.76 -9.59
C LEU A 77 -3.53 -1.60 -10.30
N LYS A 78 -4.83 -1.37 -10.02
CA LYS A 78 -5.59 -0.24 -10.59
C LYS A 78 -4.96 1.09 -10.19
N GLN A 79 -4.55 1.23 -8.93
CA GLN A 79 -3.91 2.46 -8.46
C GLN A 79 -2.55 2.68 -9.15
N ILE A 80 -1.75 1.63 -9.30
CA ILE A 80 -0.46 1.70 -10.00
C ILE A 80 -0.67 2.09 -11.47
N ALA A 81 -1.64 1.49 -12.15
CA ALA A 81 -1.99 1.81 -13.53
C ALA A 81 -2.46 3.27 -13.67
N GLY A 82 -3.33 3.74 -12.76
CA GLY A 82 -3.79 5.13 -12.74
C GLY A 82 -2.65 6.13 -12.53
N ASN A 83 -1.72 5.81 -11.63
CA ASN A 83 -0.51 6.62 -11.42
C ASN A 83 0.40 6.68 -12.67
N ALA A 84 0.32 5.66 -13.54
CA ALA A 84 1.01 5.61 -14.83
C ALA A 84 0.20 6.22 -15.99
N GLY A 85 -0.97 6.82 -15.72
CA GLY A 85 -1.83 7.44 -16.74
C GLY A 85 -2.65 6.44 -17.57
N LEU A 86 -2.78 5.19 -17.12
CA LEU A 86 -3.56 4.14 -17.76
C LEU A 86 -4.92 3.96 -17.09
N GLU A 87 -5.89 3.43 -17.83
CA GLU A 87 -7.19 3.08 -17.27
C GLU A 87 -7.09 1.79 -16.45
N GLY A 88 -7.23 1.90 -15.13
CA GLY A 88 -6.96 0.81 -14.20
C GLY A 88 -7.90 -0.38 -14.37
N GLY A 89 -9.18 -0.16 -14.70
CA GLY A 89 -10.16 -1.22 -14.94
C GLY A 89 -9.74 -2.17 -16.06
N VAL A 90 -9.43 -1.60 -17.23
CA VAL A 90 -8.94 -2.27 -18.44
C VAL A 90 -7.62 -2.96 -18.17
N VAL A 91 -6.69 -2.33 -17.45
CA VAL A 91 -5.43 -2.97 -17.06
C VAL A 91 -5.69 -4.19 -16.17
N ALA A 92 -6.53 -4.05 -15.14
CA ALA A 92 -6.82 -5.16 -14.23
C ALA A 92 -7.56 -6.31 -14.93
N GLU A 93 -8.48 -6.01 -15.83
CA GLU A 93 -9.14 -7.02 -16.64
C GLU A 93 -8.13 -7.79 -17.50
N LYS A 94 -7.26 -7.06 -18.22
CA LYS A 94 -6.22 -7.66 -19.07
C LYS A 94 -5.24 -8.50 -18.25
N VAL A 95 -4.63 -7.96 -17.19
CA VAL A 95 -3.67 -8.69 -16.33
C VAL A 95 -4.30 -9.94 -15.73
N GLY A 96 -5.57 -9.86 -15.34
CA GLY A 96 -6.27 -11.01 -14.78
C GLY A 96 -6.57 -12.12 -15.80
N ASN A 97 -6.38 -11.90 -17.10
CA ASN A 97 -6.57 -12.90 -18.15
C ASN A 97 -5.24 -13.34 -18.78
N LEU A 98 -4.12 -12.79 -18.34
CA LEU A 98 -2.78 -13.21 -18.76
C LEU A 98 -2.34 -14.47 -18.01
N PRO A 99 -1.32 -15.19 -18.53
CA PRO A 99 -0.64 -16.24 -17.79
C PRO A 99 -0.21 -15.79 -16.39
N ALA A 100 -0.16 -16.76 -15.47
CA ALA A 100 0.26 -16.50 -14.10
C ALA A 100 1.67 -15.88 -14.07
N GLY A 101 1.80 -14.75 -13.38
CA GLY A 101 3.05 -14.00 -13.26
C GLY A 101 3.33 -13.00 -14.38
N GLU A 102 2.49 -12.92 -15.42
CA GLU A 102 2.53 -11.81 -16.37
C GLU A 102 1.67 -10.63 -15.90
N GLY A 103 2.16 -9.42 -16.12
CA GLY A 103 1.45 -8.20 -15.70
C GLY A 103 1.99 -6.93 -16.33
N LEU A 104 1.49 -5.79 -15.85
CA LEU A 104 1.88 -4.48 -16.37
C LEU A 104 3.20 -4.02 -15.75
N ASN A 105 4.21 -3.77 -16.57
CA ASN A 105 5.32 -2.90 -16.22
C ASN A 105 4.87 -1.44 -16.35
N ALA A 106 4.51 -0.82 -15.21
CA ALA A 106 3.99 0.54 -15.19
C ALA A 106 5.01 1.62 -15.62
N ALA A 107 6.31 1.31 -15.62
CA ALA A 107 7.33 2.25 -16.07
C ALA A 107 7.43 2.33 -17.60
N THR A 108 7.12 1.25 -18.31
CA THR A 108 7.19 1.17 -19.79
C THR A 108 5.82 1.09 -20.46
N GLY A 109 4.77 0.69 -19.73
CA GLY A 109 3.45 0.42 -20.27
C GLY A 109 3.30 -0.97 -20.91
N GLU A 110 4.34 -1.80 -20.85
CA GLU A 110 4.37 -3.12 -21.49
C GLU A 110 3.85 -4.22 -20.57
N TYR A 111 3.34 -5.30 -21.17
CA TYR A 111 2.93 -6.50 -20.43
C TYR A 111 4.04 -7.53 -20.52
N VAL A 112 4.57 -7.95 -19.38
CA VAL A 112 5.79 -8.76 -19.28
C VAL A 112 5.65 -9.81 -18.20
N ASN A 113 6.52 -10.84 -18.26
CA ASN A 113 6.75 -11.69 -17.10
C ASN A 113 7.40 -10.84 -15.99
N MET A 114 6.69 -10.67 -14.88
CA MET A 114 7.07 -9.74 -13.83
C MET A 114 8.36 -10.18 -13.13
N VAL A 115 8.55 -11.48 -12.92
CA VAL A 115 9.73 -12.03 -12.24
C VAL A 115 10.96 -11.90 -13.13
N GLU A 116 10.85 -12.25 -14.41
CA GLU A 116 11.93 -12.10 -15.40
C GLU A 116 12.32 -10.64 -15.60
N ALA A 117 11.35 -9.72 -15.55
CA ALA A 117 11.58 -8.28 -15.59
C ALA A 117 12.13 -7.70 -14.27
N GLY A 118 12.29 -8.50 -13.21
CA GLY A 118 12.77 -8.07 -11.91
C GLY A 118 11.76 -7.28 -11.07
N ILE A 119 10.48 -7.28 -11.46
CA ILE A 119 9.38 -6.63 -10.75
C ILE A 119 8.78 -7.65 -9.79
N ILE A 120 9.41 -7.76 -8.61
CA ILE A 120 9.10 -8.78 -7.61
C ILE A 120 8.75 -8.14 -6.28
N ASP A 121 7.83 -8.79 -5.56
CA ASP A 121 7.50 -8.46 -4.18
C ASP A 121 7.80 -9.67 -3.28
N PRO A 122 8.30 -9.49 -2.05
CA PRO A 122 8.36 -10.57 -1.08
C PRO A 122 6.95 -11.11 -0.77
N ALA A 123 6.77 -12.42 -0.76
CA ALA A 123 5.46 -13.05 -0.51
C ALA A 123 4.85 -12.59 0.82
N LYS A 124 5.69 -12.51 1.86
CA LYS A 124 5.35 -12.00 3.20
C LYS A 124 4.76 -10.60 3.15
N VAL A 125 5.31 -9.70 2.33
CA VAL A 125 4.85 -8.32 2.23
C VAL A 125 3.44 -8.28 1.66
N THR A 126 3.21 -8.98 0.54
CA THR A 126 1.88 -9.04 -0.09
C THR A 126 0.83 -9.66 0.83
N ARG A 127 1.15 -10.80 1.47
CA ARG A 127 0.25 -11.50 2.40
C ARG A 127 -0.08 -10.66 3.63
N SER A 128 0.94 -10.11 4.29
CA SER A 128 0.75 -9.33 5.52
C SER A 128 0.02 -8.01 5.24
N ALA A 129 0.24 -7.38 4.09
CA ALA A 129 -0.52 -6.20 3.69
C ALA A 129 -2.02 -6.51 3.59
N LEU A 130 -2.40 -7.61 2.93
CA LEU A 130 -3.81 -8.03 2.83
C LEU A 130 -4.41 -8.33 4.22
N GLN A 131 -3.69 -9.09 5.06
CA GLN A 131 -4.16 -9.46 6.40
C GLN A 131 -4.36 -8.24 7.30
N ASN A 132 -3.41 -7.30 7.29
CA ASN A 132 -3.50 -6.08 8.08
C ASN A 132 -4.62 -5.17 7.57
N ALA A 133 -4.78 -5.03 6.25
CA ALA A 133 -5.87 -4.25 5.68
C ALA A 133 -7.23 -4.84 6.03
N ALA A 134 -7.40 -6.15 5.93
CA ALA A 134 -8.63 -6.84 6.32
C ALA A 134 -8.92 -6.68 7.83
N SER A 135 -7.89 -6.77 8.68
CA SER A 135 -8.01 -6.57 10.13
C SER A 135 -8.53 -5.17 10.48
N ILE A 136 -7.94 -4.13 9.89
CA ILE A 136 -8.39 -2.74 10.09
C ILE A 136 -9.80 -2.53 9.53
N ALA A 137 -10.11 -3.06 8.35
CA ALA A 137 -11.44 -2.96 7.77
C ALA A 137 -12.51 -3.62 8.68
N ALA A 138 -12.23 -4.82 9.20
CA ALA A 138 -13.11 -5.51 10.13
C ALA A 138 -13.31 -4.72 11.43
N LEU A 139 -12.25 -4.12 11.98
CA LEU A 139 -12.35 -3.23 13.14
C LEU A 139 -13.29 -2.06 12.86
N PHE A 140 -13.11 -1.36 11.74
CA PHE A 140 -13.97 -0.22 11.39
C PHE A 140 -15.43 -0.62 11.14
N LEU A 141 -15.68 -1.72 10.41
CA LEU A 141 -17.03 -2.19 10.11
C LEU A 141 -17.81 -2.64 11.34
N THR A 142 -17.12 -3.03 12.42
CA THR A 142 -17.73 -3.47 13.68
C THR A 142 -17.70 -2.39 14.77
N THR A 143 -17.15 -1.21 14.46
CA THR A 143 -17.11 -0.09 15.40
C THR A 143 -18.40 0.72 15.34
N GLU A 144 -19.23 0.58 16.37
CA GLU A 144 -20.52 1.30 16.48
C GLU A 144 -20.38 2.75 16.97
N ALA A 145 -19.30 3.06 17.71
CA ALA A 145 -19.11 4.40 18.27
C ALA A 145 -17.62 4.77 18.40
N VAL A 146 -17.32 6.05 18.14
CA VAL A 146 -16.01 6.66 18.40
C VAL A 146 -16.20 7.84 19.35
N ILE A 147 -15.46 7.82 20.46
CA ILE A 147 -15.44 8.91 21.45
C ILE A 147 -14.11 9.64 21.30
N ALA A 148 -14.17 10.96 21.14
CA ALA A 148 -13.00 11.81 21.03
C ALA A 148 -13.07 12.94 22.07
N ASP A 149 -11.91 13.29 22.62
CA ASP A 149 -11.79 14.46 23.49
C ASP A 149 -12.05 15.74 22.71
N LYS A 150 -12.67 16.71 23.39
CA LYS A 150 -12.88 18.04 22.81
C LYS A 150 -11.51 18.69 22.57
N PRO A 151 -11.28 19.34 21.42
CA PRO A 151 -10.05 20.08 21.18
C PRO A 151 -9.80 21.08 22.32
N GLU A 152 -8.63 21.00 22.93
CA GLU A 152 -8.23 21.99 23.93
C GLU A 152 -8.20 23.37 23.27
N LYS A 153 -8.79 24.37 23.94
CA LYS A 153 -8.58 25.75 23.50
C LYS A 153 -7.11 26.06 23.71
N ALA A 154 -6.43 26.50 22.64
CA ALA A 154 -5.07 27.02 22.74
C ALA A 154 -5.02 28.01 23.91
N ALA A 155 -4.09 27.78 24.84
CA ALA A 155 -3.91 28.70 25.96
C ALA A 155 -3.68 30.10 25.39
N PRO A 156 -4.35 31.14 25.91
CA PRO A 156 -4.10 32.50 25.46
C PRO A 156 -2.60 32.77 25.66
N MET A 157 -1.89 32.97 24.55
CA MET A 157 -0.53 33.49 24.57
C MET A 157 -0.57 34.77 25.42
N PRO A 158 0.35 34.94 26.40
CA PRO A 158 0.40 36.15 27.21
C PRO A 158 0.40 37.37 26.29
N GLY A 159 -0.57 38.27 26.50
CA GLY A 159 -0.87 39.39 25.62
C GLY A 159 0.38 40.18 25.25
N GLY A 160 0.76 40.09 23.97
CA GLY A 160 1.60 41.07 23.31
C GLY A 160 0.68 42.13 22.72
N ASP A 161 1.06 43.37 22.92
CA ASP A 161 0.25 44.58 22.81
C ASP A 161 -0.61 44.73 21.55
N ASP A 162 -1.74 45.39 21.81
CA ASP A 162 -2.79 45.87 20.95
C ASP A 162 -2.24 46.70 19.77
N MET A 163 -2.03 46.09 18.61
CA MET A 163 -1.91 46.80 17.32
C MET A 163 -2.39 45.93 16.15
N GLY A 164 -3.63 46.18 15.74
CA GLY A 164 -3.92 46.42 14.33
C GLY A 164 -4.12 45.21 13.41
N GLY A 165 -5.39 44.79 13.30
CA GLY A 165 -6.07 44.59 12.02
C GLY A 165 -5.51 43.59 11.00
N MET A 166 -6.23 42.48 10.82
CA MET A 166 -6.74 42.08 9.51
C MET A 166 -7.76 40.96 9.71
N GLY A 167 -9.03 41.26 9.42
CA GLY A 167 -10.09 40.28 9.41
C GLY A 167 -10.02 39.38 8.18
N GLY A 168 -10.43 38.12 8.39
CA GLY A 168 -11.17 37.35 7.41
C GLY A 168 -10.38 36.69 6.29
N MET A 169 -9.99 35.43 6.50
CA MET A 169 -9.97 34.46 5.41
C MET A 169 -10.28 33.07 5.95
N GLY A 170 -11.58 32.77 6.04
CA GLY A 170 -12.07 31.41 6.22
C GLY A 170 -11.96 30.67 4.89
N GLY A 171 -11.09 29.67 4.85
CA GLY A 171 -10.92 28.77 3.71
C GLY A 171 -12.01 27.69 3.69
N PHE A 172 -12.45 27.39 2.47
CA PHE A 172 -12.70 26.00 2.06
C PHE A 172 -11.37 25.40 1.60
#